data_AF-A0A2T3IQD1-F1
#
_entry.id   AF-A0A2T3IQD1-F1
#
_cell.length_a   1.000
_cell.length_b   1.000
_cell.length_c   1.000
_cell.angle_alpha   90.00
_cell.angle_beta   90.00
_cell.angle_gamma   90.00
#
_symmetry.space_group_name_H-M   'P 1'
#
loop_
_entity.id
_entity.type
_entity.pdbx_description
1 polymer ?
#
loop_
_entity_poly.entity_id
_entity_poly.type
_entity_poly.pdbx_seq_one_letter_code
_entity_poly.pdbx_strand_id
1 'polypeptide(L)' 'MATDFDSLLPELAEFSIPDVPFKVVDPTGLPDDTRKAFDNFLSGTTLPQAFCVYSHDYSQFCKLVRNGEINIS' A
#
# COMPACT_ATOMS: atom_id res chain seq x y z
N MET A 1 -20.00 -10.97 -7.48
CA MET A 1 -18.59 -11.23 -7.80
C MET A 1 -17.78 -10.50 -6.74
N ALA A 2 -17.31 -11.23 -5.73
CA ALA A 2 -16.45 -10.67 -4.70
C ALA A 2 -15.11 -10.41 -5.38
N THR A 3 -14.86 -9.14 -5.65
CA THR A 3 -13.83 -8.64 -6.53
C THR A 3 -12.45 -9.01 -6.00
N ASP A 4 -11.53 -9.43 -6.86
CA ASP A 4 -10.13 -9.84 -6.64
C ASP A 4 -9.27 -8.89 -5.77
N PHE A 5 -9.82 -7.78 -5.26
CA PHE A 5 -9.16 -6.83 -4.39
C PHE A 5 -8.63 -7.44 -3.09
N ASP A 6 -9.25 -8.47 -2.50
CA ASP A 6 -8.68 -9.13 -1.33
C ASP A 6 -7.38 -9.90 -1.65
N SER A 7 -7.23 -10.37 -2.89
CA SER A 7 -5.97 -10.97 -3.36
C SER A 7 -4.94 -9.91 -3.74
N LEU A 8 -5.38 -8.75 -4.23
CA LEU A 8 -4.52 -7.64 -4.62
C LEU A 8 -4.09 -6.77 -3.43
N LEU A 9 -4.95 -6.62 -2.42
CA LEU A 9 -4.79 -5.73 -1.25
C LEU A 9 -4.95 -6.57 0.02
N PRO A 10 -4.00 -7.47 0.31
CA PRO A 10 -4.04 -8.24 1.54
C PRO A 10 -3.99 -7.31 2.76
N GLU A 11 -4.59 -7.74 3.86
CA GLU A 11 -4.41 -7.06 5.14
C GLU A 11 -2.96 -7.18 5.59
N LEU A 12 -2.24 -6.07 5.51
CA LEU A 12 -0.86 -5.97 5.98
C LEU A 12 -0.85 -5.70 7.48
N ALA A 13 0.06 -6.36 8.20
CA ALA A 13 0.25 -6.11 9.62
C ALA A 13 0.81 -4.70 9.85
N GLU A 14 0.04 -3.87 10.56
CA GLU A 14 0.49 -2.55 10.98
C GLU A 14 1.43 -2.65 12.18
N PHE A 15 2.54 -1.91 12.16
CA PHE A 15 3.45 -1.76 13.29
C PHE A 15 3.85 -0.29 13.49
N SER A 16 4.15 0.07 14.73
CA SER A 16 4.65 1.41 15.05
C SER A 16 6.18 1.37 15.17
N ILE A 17 6.86 2.28 14.48
CA ILE A 17 8.30 2.49 14.65
C ILE A 17 8.47 3.59 15.70
N PRO A 18 9.36 3.45 16.70
CA PRO A 18 9.53 4.44 17.76
C PRO A 18 9.95 5.84 17.27
N ASP A 19 10.51 5.94 16.07
CA ASP A 19 10.94 7.19 15.45
C ASP A 19 9.82 7.90 14.68
N VAL A 20 8.73 7.20 14.34
CA VAL A 20 7.59 7.78 13.61
C VAL A 20 6.30 7.74 14.43
N PRO A 21 5.57 8.88 14.53
CA PRO A 21 4.32 8.93 15.28
C PRO A 21 3.17 8.18 14.59
N PHE A 22 3.36 7.75 13.35
CA PHE A 22 2.37 7.07 12.53
C PHE A 22 2.65 5.57 12.45
N LYS A 23 1.58 4.77 12.29
CA LYS A 23 1.73 3.34 11.99
C LYS A 23 2.23 3.16 10.57
N VAL A 24 3.06 2.16 10.39
CA VAL A 24 3.55 1.72 9.09
C VAL A 24 3.14 0.26 8.84
N VAL A 25 3.11 -0.12 7.58
CA VAL A 25 2.89 -1.48 7.11
C VAL A 25 4.05 -1.91 6.22
N ASP A 26 4.24 -3.21 6.11
CA ASP A 26 5.24 -3.82 5.26
C ASP A 26 4.63 -4.14 3.88
N PRO A 27 5.03 -3.43 2.80
CA PRO A 27 4.47 -3.66 1.47
C PRO A 27 5.05 -4.92 0.79
N THR A 28 6.00 -5.61 1.43
CA THR A 28 6.60 -6.84 0.89
C THR A 28 5.62 -8.01 0.89
N GLY A 29 4.54 -7.94 1.69
CA GLY A 29 3.41 -8.86 1.63
C GLY A 29 2.45 -8.62 0.46
N LEU A 30 2.62 -7.53 -0.31
CA LEU A 30 1.79 -7.23 -1.47
C LEU A 30 2.22 -8.04 -2.69
N PRO A 31 1.28 -8.48 -3.54
CA PRO A 31 1.62 -9.07 -4.83
C PRO A 31 2.34 -8.04 -5.72
N ASP A 32 3.19 -8.54 -6.62
CA ASP A 32 4.07 -7.70 -7.46
C ASP A 32 3.31 -6.63 -8.25
N ASP A 33 2.12 -6.94 -8.75
CA ASP A 33 1.30 -5.98 -9.52
C ASP A 33 0.81 -4.83 -8.65
N THR A 34 0.28 -5.12 -7.47
CA THR A 34 -0.13 -4.11 -6.48
C THR A 34 1.07 -3.31 -6.02
N ARG A 35 2.18 -3.98 -5.74
CA ARG A 35 3.42 -3.33 -5.29
C ARG A 35 3.95 -2.36 -6.33
N LYS A 36 3.92 -2.70 -7.62
CA LYS A 36 4.30 -1.80 -8.71
C LYS A 36 3.36 -0.61 -8.84
N ALA A 37 2.05 -0.83 -8.79
CA ALA A 37 1.07 0.26 -8.85
C ALA A 37 1.22 1.21 -7.66
N PHE A 38 1.49 0.65 -6.48
CA PHE A 38 1.73 1.41 -5.26
C PHE A 38 3.06 2.15 -5.26
N ASP A 39 4.13 1.52 -5.76
CA ASP A 39 5.44 2.17 -5.95
C ASP A 39 5.32 3.37 -6.91
N ASN A 40 4.54 3.23 -8.00
CA ASN A 40 4.25 4.34 -8.90
C ASN A 40 3.42 5.45 -8.23
N PHE A 41 2.42 5.09 -7.41
CA PHE A 41 1.65 6.05 -6.59
C PHE A 41 2.56 6.79 -5.60
N LEU A 42 3.50 6.08 -4.98
CA LEU A 42 4.48 6.62 -4.04
C LEU A 42 5.65 7.32 -4.71
N SER A 43 5.92 7.10 -6.00
CA SER A 43 7.00 7.75 -6.74
C SER A 43 6.86 9.28 -6.78
N GLY A 44 5.66 9.81 -6.52
CA GLY A 44 5.42 11.24 -6.34
C GLY A 44 5.65 11.76 -4.92
N THR A 45 5.80 10.87 -3.94
CA THR A 45 5.99 11.18 -2.52
C THR A 45 7.41 10.83 -2.10
N THR A 46 8.11 11.79 -1.52
CA THR A 46 9.45 11.60 -0.95
C THR A 46 9.39 10.73 0.31
N LEU A 47 9.11 9.44 0.18
CA LEU A 47 9.20 8.48 1.28
C LEU A 47 10.62 7.94 1.40
N PRO A 48 11.10 7.67 2.62
CA PRO A 48 12.37 7.00 2.85
C PRO A 48 12.33 5.62 2.20
N GLN A 49 13.09 5.52 1.13
CA GLN A 49 13.40 4.32 0.37
C GLN A 49 13.58 3.11 1.31
N ALA A 50 12.62 2.17 1.28
CA ALA A 50 12.88 0.76 0.94
C ALA A 50 12.18 -0.32 1.78
N PHE A 51 11.52 -0.06 2.92
CA PHE A 51 10.97 -1.19 3.72
C PHE A 51 9.59 -1.01 4.35
N CYS A 52 9.20 0.19 4.75
CA CYS A 52 7.93 0.39 5.49
C CYS A 52 7.19 1.60 4.92
N VAL A 53 5.89 1.47 4.72
CA VAL A 53 5.03 2.54 4.20
C VAL A 53 4.00 2.91 5.25
N TYR A 54 3.52 4.14 5.29
CA TYR A 54 2.51 4.49 6.28
C TYR A 54 1.22 3.71 6.02
N SER A 55 0.59 3.22 7.09
CA SER A 55 -0.69 2.52 6.98
C SER A 55 -1.79 3.45 6.44
N HIS A 56 -1.62 4.76 6.63
CA HIS A 56 -2.44 5.79 6.03
C HIS A 56 -2.35 5.81 4.49
N ASP A 57 -1.14 5.90 3.93
CA ASP A 57 -0.90 5.87 2.48
C ASP A 57 -1.43 4.58 1.86
N TYR A 58 -1.21 3.44 2.51
CA TYR A 58 -1.74 2.15 2.07
C TYR A 58 -3.28 2.12 2.08
N SER A 59 -3.90 2.64 3.14
CA SER A 59 -5.36 2.75 3.23
C SER A 59 -5.94 3.66 2.16
N GLN A 60 -5.24 4.76 1.84
CA GLN A 60 -5.63 5.68 0.77
C GLN A 60 -5.52 4.99 -0.60
N PHE A 61 -4.40 4.33 -0.87
CA PHE A 61 -4.20 3.56 -2.09
C PHE A 61 -5.26 2.47 -2.27
N CYS A 62 -5.56 1.70 -1.22
CA CYS A 62 -6.60 0.68 -1.22
C CYS A 62 -7.98 1.25 -1.62
N LYS A 63 -8.30 2.46 -1.14
CA LYS A 63 -9.52 3.17 -1.56
C LYS A 63 -9.49 3.58 -3.03
N LEU A 64 -8.36 4.11 -3.52
CA LEU A 64 -8.20 4.51 -4.93
C LEU A 64 -8.32 3.31 -5.89
N VAL A 65 -7.73 2.17 -5.51
CA VAL A 65 -7.85 0.91 -6.27
C VAL A 65 -9.30 0.42 -6.28
N ARG A 66 -9.97 0.40 -5.12
CA ARG A 66 -11.39 0.03 -5.02
C ARG A 66 -12.32 0.97 -5.79
N ASN A 67 -11.96 2.26 -5.87
CA ASN A 67 -12.66 3.25 -6.69
C ASN A 67 -12.38 3.10 -8.19
N GLY A 68 -11.40 2.29 -8.59
CA GLY A 68 -10.97 2.14 -9.98
C GLY A 68 -10.11 3.29 -10.51
N GLU A 69 -9.61 4.17 -9.63
CA GLU A 69 -8.66 5.22 -10.00
C GLU A 69 -7.26 4.67 -10.24
N ILE A 70 -6.91 3.59 -9.54
CA ILE A 70 -5.68 2.84 -9.74
C ILE A 70 -6.04 1.46 -10.26
N ASN A 71 -5.61 1.18 -11.48
CA ASN A 71 -5.79 -0.13 -12.08
C ASN A 71 -4.55 -1.00 -11.78
N ILE A 72 -4.78 -2.13 -11.12
CA ILE A 72 -3.78 -3.15 -10.87
C ILE A 72 -4.07 -4.28 -11.85
N SER A 73 -3.19 -4.46 -12.83
CA SER A 73 -3.41 -5.28 -14.02
C SER A 73 -2.18 -6.08 -14.39
#